data_AF-A0A4Q4BZV9-F1
#
_entry.id   AF-A0A4Q4BZV9-F1
#
_cell.length_a   1.000
_cell.length_b   1.000
_cell.length_c   1.000
_cell.angle_alpha   90.00
_cell.angle_beta   90.00
_cell.angle_gamma   90.00
#
_symmetry.space_group_name_H-M   'P 1'
#
loop_
_entity.id
_entity.type
_entity.pdbx_description
1 polymer ?
#
loop_
_entity_poly.entity_id
_entity_poly.type
_entity_poly.pdbx_seq_one_letter_code
_entity_poly.pdbx_strand_id
1 'polypeptide(L)'
;MAYDPEERISRKDSARLARRSEDTIRRLERKHGLVTERDPDSLQVTYRVQDLIDRGILQLEDVATAGSAAESAELAGARETNAHLRAEIAERDGRLSYAEDLIKELKEQLSVKDKQLTQQSTQINKLTDALGGLSAQHWRAGA
;
A
#
# COMPACT_ATOMS: atom_id res chain seq x y z
N MET A 1 13.42 -33.38 -8.68
CA MET A 1 13.42 -33.17 -7.22
C MET A 1 12.39 -34.13 -6.66
N ALA A 2 12.77 -35.02 -5.75
CA ALA A 2 11.88 -36.08 -5.28
C ALA A 2 11.02 -35.53 -4.15
N TYR A 3 9.70 -35.53 -4.35
CA TYR A 3 8.71 -35.28 -3.31
C TYR A 3 8.95 -36.24 -2.14
N ASP A 4 9.15 -35.70 -0.93
CA ASP A 4 9.28 -36.50 0.28
C ASP A 4 7.89 -36.64 0.94
N PRO A 5 7.27 -37.83 0.91
CA PRO A 5 5.95 -38.05 1.52
C PRO A 5 5.97 -37.89 3.05
N GLU A 6 7.15 -37.99 3.68
CA GLU A 6 7.34 -37.79 5.11
C GLU A 6 7.66 -36.34 5.47
N GLU A 7 7.72 -35.45 4.48
CA GLU A 7 7.91 -34.02 4.71
C GLU A 7 6.82 -33.50 5.66
N ARG A 8 7.26 -32.73 6.66
CA ARG A 8 6.38 -32.10 7.64
C ARG A 8 6.45 -30.59 7.52
N ILE A 9 5.29 -29.95 7.54
CA ILE A 9 5.19 -28.48 7.51
C ILE A 9 4.39 -27.95 8.70
N SER A 10 4.68 -26.71 9.08
CA SER A 10 4.00 -26.04 10.18
C SER A 10 2.53 -25.77 9.86
N ARG A 11 1.70 -25.56 10.89
CA ARG A 11 0.30 -25.11 10.70
C ARG A 11 0.20 -23.87 9.82
N LYS A 12 1.11 -22.92 10.02
CA LYS A 12 1.16 -21.66 9.29
C LYS A 12 1.41 -21.89 7.80
N ASP A 13 2.35 -22.77 7.49
CA ASP A 13 2.69 -23.09 6.10
C ASP A 13 1.58 -23.88 5.41
N SER A 14 0.97 -24.84 6.12
CA SER A 14 -0.24 -25.54 5.65
C SER A 14 -1.38 -24.58 5.35
N ALA A 15 -1.60 -23.59 6.23
CA ALA A 15 -2.66 -22.59 6.06
C ALA A 15 -2.39 -21.73 4.82
N ARG A 16 -1.15 -21.30 4.65
CA ARG A 16 -0.72 -20.49 3.52
C ARG A 16 -0.84 -21.24 2.19
N LEU A 17 -0.35 -22.47 2.10
CA LEU A 17 -0.49 -23.31 0.90
C LEU A 17 -1.96 -23.60 0.59
N ALA A 18 -2.77 -23.89 1.62
CA ALA A 18 -4.21 -24.12 1.46
C ALA A 18 -5.01 -22.84 1.15
N ARG A 19 -4.37 -21.66 1.20
CA ARG A 19 -5.00 -20.33 1.09
C ARG A 19 -6.17 -20.16 2.08
N ARG A 20 -5.95 -20.59 3.33
CA ARG A 20 -6.93 -20.58 4.43
C ARG A 20 -6.31 -20.04 5.70
N SER A 21 -7.14 -19.76 6.70
CA SER A 21 -6.66 -19.39 8.03
C SER A 21 -6.11 -20.59 8.80
N GLU A 22 -5.17 -20.35 9.72
CA GLU A 22 -4.68 -21.38 10.65
C GLU A 22 -5.79 -22.02 11.48
N ASP A 23 -6.82 -21.24 11.85
CA ASP A 23 -8.00 -21.75 12.55
C ASP A 23 -8.80 -22.74 11.72
N THR A 24 -8.86 -22.52 10.40
CA THR A 24 -9.49 -23.47 9.48
C THR A 24 -8.69 -24.77 9.42
N ILE A 25 -7.36 -24.69 9.37
CA ILE A 25 -6.48 -25.87 9.45
C ILE A 25 -6.70 -26.61 10.78
N ARG A 26 -6.73 -25.91 11.91
CA ARG A 26 -7.01 -26.50 13.23
C ARG A 26 -8.39 -27.15 13.32
N ARG A 27 -9.40 -26.62 12.61
CA ARG A 27 -10.72 -27.26 12.53
C ARG A 27 -10.68 -28.52 11.68
N LEU A 28 -9.96 -28.49 10.56
CA LEU A 28 -9.77 -29.64 9.67
C LEU A 28 -8.98 -30.76 10.34
N GLU A 29 -7.95 -30.42 11.11
CA GLU A 29 -7.20 -31.34 11.98
C GLU A 29 -8.15 -32.18 12.85
N ARG A 30 -9.03 -31.52 13.60
CA ARG A 30 -10.01 -32.20 14.47
C ARG A 30 -11.05 -33.00 13.69
N LYS A 31 -11.52 -32.48 12.55
CA LYS A 31 -12.53 -33.12 11.71
C LYS A 31 -12.00 -34.39 11.05
N HIS A 32 -10.75 -34.36 10.60
CA HIS A 32 -10.14 -35.42 9.80
C HIS A 32 -9.22 -36.33 10.63
N GLY A 33 -8.91 -35.98 11.88
CA GLY A 33 -8.00 -36.75 12.71
C GLY A 33 -6.59 -36.78 12.12
N LEU A 34 -6.09 -35.61 11.73
CA LEU A 34 -4.73 -35.50 11.16
C LEU A 34 -3.68 -35.83 12.21
N VAL A 35 -2.63 -36.55 11.81
CA VAL A 35 -1.52 -36.88 12.70
C VAL A 35 -0.63 -35.66 12.87
N THR A 36 -0.65 -35.10 14.07
CA THR A 36 0.17 -33.94 14.44
C THR A 36 1.36 -34.36 15.27
N GLU A 37 2.49 -33.70 15.03
CA GLU A 37 3.68 -33.81 15.86
C GLU A 37 4.09 -32.42 16.33
N ARG A 38 4.76 -32.35 17.48
CA ARG A 38 5.43 -31.12 17.89
C ARG A 38 6.85 -31.18 17.40
N ASP A 39 7.22 -30.19 16.60
CA ASP A 39 8.61 -29.96 16.25
C ASP A 39 9.41 -29.70 17.54
N PRO A 40 10.48 -30.46 17.81
CA PRO A 40 11.27 -30.34 19.03
C PRO A 40 12.00 -29.00 19.15
N ASP A 41 12.33 -28.36 18.03
CA ASP A 41 13.11 -27.11 18.01
C ASP A 41 12.21 -25.88 18.06
N SER A 42 11.11 -25.89 17.29
CA SER A 42 10.21 -24.74 17.19
C SER A 42 9.00 -24.81 18.13
N LEU A 43 8.76 -25.97 18.76
CA LEU A 43 7.55 -26.30 19.54
C LEU A 43 6.25 -26.15 18.74
N GLN A 44 6.33 -25.93 17.42
CA GLN A 44 5.18 -25.77 16.57
C GLN A 44 4.54 -27.11 16.23
N VAL A 45 3.23 -27.05 15.96
CA VAL A 45 2.50 -28.22 15.46
C VAL A 45 2.78 -28.37 13.98
N THR A 46 3.29 -29.54 13.60
CA THR A 46 3.58 -29.91 12.21
C THR A 46 2.69 -31.05 11.74
N TYR A 47 2.42 -31.05 10.44
CA TYR A 47 1.57 -32.01 9.75
C TYR A 47 2.38 -32.66 8.65
N ARG A 48 2.16 -33.95 8.40
CA ARG A 48 2.70 -34.58 7.19
C ARG A 48 2.02 -33.99 5.96
N VAL A 49 2.82 -33.64 4.97
CA VAL A 49 2.32 -33.05 3.71
C VAL A 49 1.42 -34.04 2.98
N GLN A 50 1.80 -35.32 2.92
CA GLN A 50 0.99 -36.37 2.27
C GLN A 50 -0.41 -36.49 2.89
N ASP A 51 -0.53 -36.48 4.23
CA ASP A 51 -1.83 -36.53 4.90
C ASP A 51 -2.74 -35.36 4.50
N LEU A 52 -2.16 -34.17 4.33
CA LEU A 52 -2.92 -32.99 3.91
C LEU A 52 -3.38 -33.10 2.45
N ILE A 53 -2.57 -33.69 1.58
CA ILE A 53 -2.92 -33.94 0.17
C ILE A 53 -4.02 -35.02 0.08
N ASP A 54 -3.85 -36.15 0.79
CA ASP A 54 -4.80 -37.27 0.78
C ASP A 54 -6.19 -36.86 1.29
N ARG A 55 -6.25 -35.89 2.20
CA ARG A 55 -7.52 -35.31 2.69
C ARG A 55 -8.06 -34.16 1.84
N GLY A 56 -7.40 -33.83 0.73
CA GLY A 56 -7.78 -32.75 -0.18
C GLY A 56 -7.69 -31.36 0.44
N ILE A 57 -6.85 -31.19 1.46
CA ILE A 57 -6.59 -29.90 2.12
C ILE A 57 -5.56 -29.11 1.31
N LEU A 58 -4.55 -29.80 0.78
CA LEU A 58 -3.54 -29.27 -0.12
C LEU A 58 -3.65 -29.93 -1.50
N GLN A 59 -3.20 -29.22 -2.53
CA GLN A 59 -3.00 -29.78 -3.86
C GLN A 59 -1.51 -30.02 -4.09
N LEU A 60 -1.17 -31.15 -4.73
CA LEU A 60 0.23 -31.50 -5.01
C LEU A 60 0.95 -30.41 -5.82
N GLU A 61 0.23 -29.74 -6.71
CA GLU A 61 0.73 -28.65 -7.55
C GLU A 61 1.23 -27.46 -6.72
N ASP A 62 0.48 -27.06 -5.69
CA ASP A 62 0.85 -25.95 -4.81
C ASP A 62 2.07 -26.29 -3.94
N VAL A 63 2.26 -27.58 -3.63
CA VAL A 63 3.33 -28.09 -2.74
C VAL A 63 4.66 -28.29 -3.49
N ALA A 64 4.61 -28.67 -4.77
CA ALA A 64 5.79 -28.96 -5.58
C ALA A 64 6.37 -27.74 -6.32
N THR A 65 5.85 -26.53 -6.06
CA THR A 65 6.18 -25.33 -6.84
C THR A 65 7.64 -24.86 -6.65
N ALA A 66 8.21 -25.00 -5.44
CA ALA A 66 9.53 -24.47 -5.10
C ALA A 66 10.55 -25.53 -4.65
N GLY A 67 10.26 -26.81 -4.82
CA GLY A 67 11.17 -27.91 -4.49
C GLY A 67 10.79 -28.68 -3.23
N SER A 68 10.30 -27.99 -2.21
CA SER A 68 9.68 -28.54 -1.00
C SER A 68 8.37 -27.83 -0.66
N ALA A 69 7.54 -28.43 0.20
CA ALA A 69 6.32 -27.81 0.69
C ALA A 69 6.62 -26.54 1.49
N ALA A 70 7.66 -26.57 2.33
CA ALA A 70 8.10 -25.41 3.11
C ALA A 70 8.52 -24.24 2.21
N GLU A 71 9.40 -24.48 1.24
CA GLU A 71 9.84 -23.45 0.27
C GLU A 71 8.65 -22.93 -0.56
N SER A 72 7.71 -23.80 -0.92
CA SER A 72 6.51 -23.39 -1.66
C SER A 72 5.61 -22.48 -0.83
N ALA A 73 5.49 -22.76 0.47
CA ALA A 73 4.77 -21.92 1.41
C ALA A 73 5.47 -20.56 1.57
N GLU A 74 6.79 -20.54 1.73
CA GLU A 74 7.57 -19.31 1.79
C GLU A 74 7.39 -18.47 0.53
N LEU A 75 7.49 -19.09 -0.65
CA LEU A 75 7.27 -18.44 -1.94
C LEU A 75 5.87 -17.86 -2.06
N ALA A 76 4.84 -18.59 -1.63
CA ALA A 76 3.47 -18.10 -1.61
C ALA A 76 3.34 -16.85 -0.73
N GLY A 77 3.98 -16.84 0.44
CA GLY A 77 3.95 -15.72 1.38
C GLY A 77 4.72 -14.50 0.87
N ALA A 78 5.87 -14.74 0.22
CA ALA A 78 6.63 -13.69 -0.44
C ALA A 78 5.84 -13.06 -1.59
N ARG A 79 5.11 -13.86 -2.39
CA ARG A 79 4.23 -13.38 -3.47
C ARG A 79 3.08 -12.54 -2.92
N GLU A 80 2.42 -12.98 -1.86
CA GLU A 80 1.35 -12.22 -1.19
C GLU A 80 1.88 -10.88 -0.67
N THR A 81 3.02 -10.89 0.02
CA THR A 81 3.69 -9.68 0.51
C THR A 81 4.03 -8.74 -0.65
N ASN A 82 4.57 -9.27 -1.75
CA ASN A 82 4.90 -8.47 -2.93
C ASN A 82 3.65 -7.85 -3.57
N ALA A 83 2.56 -8.61 -3.67
CA ALA A 83 1.28 -8.11 -4.18
C ALA A 83 0.72 -6.98 -3.30
N HIS A 84 0.78 -7.14 -1.97
CA HIS A 84 0.37 -6.11 -1.03
C HIS A 84 1.21 -4.84 -1.16
N LEU A 85 2.54 -4.97 -1.20
CA LEU A 85 3.45 -3.83 -1.38
C LEU A 85 3.21 -3.12 -2.71
N ARG A 86 2.95 -3.84 -3.80
CA ARG A 86 2.60 -3.24 -5.10
C ARG A 86 1.30 -2.42 -5.03
N ALA A 87 0.30 -2.91 -4.30
CA ALA A 87 -0.95 -2.18 -4.09
C ALA A 87 -0.72 -0.89 -3.29
N GLU A 88 0.08 -0.95 -2.21
CA GLU A 88 0.44 0.25 -1.44
C GLU A 88 1.23 1.27 -2.27
N ILE A 89 2.16 0.81 -3.10
CA ILE A 89 2.93 1.71 -4.01
C ILE A 89 1.97 2.40 -4.98
N ALA A 90 1.07 1.66 -5.61
CA ALA A 90 0.09 2.24 -6.53
C ALA A 90 -0.81 3.28 -5.86
N GLU A 91 -1.24 3.05 -4.62
CA GLU A 91 -2.01 4.04 -3.85
C GLU A 91 -1.18 5.30 -3.57
N ARG A 92 0.07 5.13 -3.13
CA ARG A 92 0.98 6.25 -2.86
C ARG A 92 1.28 7.06 -4.11
N ASP A 93 1.52 6.41 -5.24
CA ASP A 93 1.76 7.07 -6.53
C ASP A 93 0.54 7.89 -6.97
N GLY A 94 -0.68 7.34 -6.79
CA GLY A 94 -1.91 8.08 -7.06
C GLY A 94 -2.06 9.34 -6.18
N ARG A 95 -1.74 9.23 -4.89
CA ARG A 95 -1.76 10.38 -3.96
C ARG A 95 -0.71 11.42 -4.32
N LEU A 96 0.46 10.99 -4.76
CA LEU A 96 1.55 11.88 -5.18
C LEU A 96 1.18 12.63 -6.46
N SER A 97 0.64 11.94 -7.47
CA SER A 97 0.14 12.57 -8.69
C SER A 97 -0.94 13.61 -8.40
N TYR A 98 -1.90 13.30 -7.51
CA TYR A 98 -2.91 14.28 -7.10
C TYR A 98 -2.29 15.51 -6.41
N ALA A 99 -1.29 15.31 -5.56
CA ALA A 99 -0.61 16.41 -4.88
C ALA A 99 0.17 17.29 -5.87
N GLU A 100 0.81 16.71 -6.89
CA GLU A 100 1.51 17.44 -7.93
C GLU A 100 0.56 18.32 -8.76
N ASP A 101 -0.60 17.79 -9.14
CA ASP A 101 -1.64 18.55 -9.84
C ASP A 101 -2.17 19.71 -8.99
N LEU A 102 -2.40 19.46 -7.69
CA LEU A 102 -2.82 20.51 -6.76
C LEU A 102 -1.77 21.61 -6.62
N ILE A 103 -0.48 21.25 -6.53
CA ILE A 103 0.62 22.23 -6.49
C ILE A 103 0.66 23.07 -7.76
N LYS A 104 0.43 22.45 -8.93
CA LYS A 104 0.39 23.16 -10.20
C LYS A 104 -0.75 24.17 -10.24
N GLU A 105 -1.95 23.76 -9.85
CA GLU A 105 -3.13 24.64 -9.76
C GLU A 105 -2.87 25.81 -8.80
N LEU A 106 -2.35 25.54 -7.60
CA LEU A 106 -2.05 26.58 -6.61
C LEU A 106 -1.00 27.57 -7.12
N LYS A 107 0.01 27.12 -7.86
CA LYS A 107 1.00 28.01 -8.49
C LYS A 107 0.38 28.92 -9.55
N GLU A 108 -0.55 28.39 -10.34
CA GLU A 108 -1.27 29.18 -11.34
C GLU A 108 -2.16 30.24 -10.67
N GLN A 109 -2.90 29.85 -9.64
CA GLN A 109 -3.69 30.78 -8.83
C GLN A 109 -2.83 31.87 -8.19
N LEU A 110 -1.67 31.51 -7.63
CA LEU A 110 -0.73 32.48 -7.05
C LEU A 110 -0.28 33.50 -8.11
N SER A 111 0.10 33.05 -9.30
CA SER A 111 0.49 33.96 -10.39
C SER A 111 -0.61 34.93 -10.79
N VAL A 112 -1.87 34.46 -10.86
CA VAL A 112 -3.01 35.32 -11.14
C VAL A 112 -3.19 36.36 -10.04
N LYS A 113 -3.07 35.96 -8.77
CA LYS A 113 -3.18 36.86 -7.61
C LYS A 113 -2.07 37.91 -7.59
N ASP A 114 -0.83 37.54 -7.89
CA ASP A 114 0.30 38.48 -7.96
C ASP A 114 0.09 39.56 -9.03
N LYS A 115 -0.45 39.17 -10.19
CA LYS A 115 -0.82 40.12 -11.26
C LYS A 115 -1.92 41.07 -10.80
N GLN A 116 -2.96 40.55 -10.12
CA GLN A 116 -4.04 41.37 -9.56
C GLN A 116 -3.51 42.39 -8.54
N LEU A 117 -2.63 41.96 -7.63
CA LEU A 117 -2.01 42.85 -6.64
C LEU A 117 -1.19 43.97 -7.30
N THR A 118 -0.43 43.65 -8.35
CA THR A 118 0.35 44.64 -9.10
C THR A 118 -0.55 45.66 -9.80
N GLN A 119 -1.66 45.21 -10.39
CA GLN A 119 -2.66 46.10 -11.01
C GLN A 119 -3.32 47.02 -9.98
N GLN A 120 -3.72 46.47 -8.83
CA GLN A 120 -4.29 47.26 -7.73
C GLN A 120 -3.30 48.29 -7.18
N SER A 121 -2.04 47.90 -6.98
CA SER A 121 -0.97 48.81 -6.54
C SER A 121 -0.78 49.97 -7.54
N THR A 122 -0.80 49.66 -8.84
CA THR A 122 -0.72 50.69 -9.90
C THR A 122 -1.92 51.64 -9.86
N GLN A 123 -3.13 51.13 -9.62
CA GLN A 123 -4.34 51.95 -9.49
C GLN A 123 -4.27 52.86 -8.26
N ILE A 124 -3.83 52.34 -7.12
CA ILE A 124 -3.65 53.10 -5.88
C ILE A 124 -2.66 54.26 -6.11
N ASN A 125 -1.52 54.00 -6.76
CA ASN A 125 -0.54 55.04 -7.05
C ASN A 125 -1.13 56.15 -7.93
N LYS A 126 -1.86 55.79 -9.00
CA LYS A 126 -2.54 56.78 -9.86
C LYS A 126 -3.55 57.63 -9.10
N LEU A 127 -4.34 57.02 -8.22
CA LEU A 127 -5.32 57.75 -7.40
C LEU A 127 -4.63 58.67 -6.40
N THR A 128 -3.52 58.22 -5.80
CA THR A 128 -2.71 59.00 -4.87
C THR A 128 -2.12 60.23 -5.56
N ASP A 129 -1.56 60.07 -6.76
CA ASP A 129 -1.01 61.16 -7.57
C ASP A 129 -2.10 62.16 -7.97
N ALA A 130 -3.27 61.67 -8.39
CA ALA A 130 -4.40 62.52 -8.77
C ALA A 130 -4.91 63.38 -7.59
N LEU A 131 -5.03 62.78 -6.40
CA LEU A 131 -5.40 63.50 -5.17
C LEU A 131 -4.34 64.54 -4.78
N GLY A 132 -3.06 64.19 -4.89
CA GLY A 132 -1.94 65.13 -4.70
C GLY A 132 -2.04 66.33 -5.65
N GLY A 133 -2.27 66.09 -6.95
CA GLY A 133 -2.44 67.14 -7.95
C GLY A 133 -3.65 68.05 -7.69
N LEU A 134 -4.81 67.47 -7.34
CA LEU A 134 -6.02 68.21 -6.98
C LEU A 134 -5.80 69.12 -5.77
N SER A 135 -5.15 68.61 -4.71
CA SER A 135 -4.84 69.41 -3.53
C SER A 135 -3.93 70.61 -3.88
N ALA A 136 -2.90 70.40 -4.70
CA ALA A 136 -1.99 71.45 -5.13
C ALA A 136 -2.67 72.52 -6.01
N GLN A 137 -3.64 72.13 -6.85
CA GLN A 137 -4.44 73.06 -7.63
C GLN A 137 -5.39 73.90 -6.76
N HIS A 138 -6.02 73.29 -5.76
CA HIS A 138 -6.90 73.99 -4.81
C HIS A 138 -6.14 75.08 -4.04
N TRP A 139 -4.93 74.79 -3.57
CA TRP A 139 -4.08 75.78 -2.89
C TRP A 139 -3.64 76.94 -3.79
N ARG A 140 -3.49 76.72 -5.10
CA ARG A 140 -3.14 77.79 -6.07
C ARG A 140 -4.33 78.65 -6.50
N ALA A 141 -5.55 78.13 -6.43
CA ALA A 141 -6.76 78.86 -6.82
C ALA A 141 -7.36 79.69 -5.67
N GLY A 142 -6.93 79.44 -4.42
CA GLY A 142 -7.36 80.19 -3.22
C GLY A 142 -6.41 81.29 -2.75
N ALA A 143 -5.30 81.53 -3.46
CA ALA A 143 -4.34 82.61 -3.22
C ALA A 143 -4.49 83.69 -4.30
#